data_AF-A0A7V9VAE5-F1
#
_entry.id   AF-A0A7V9VAE5-F1
#
_cell.length_a   1.000
_cell.length_b   1.000
_cell.length_c   1.000
_cell.angle_alpha   90.00
_cell.angle_beta   90.00
_cell.angle_gamma   90.00
#
_symmetry.space_group_name_H-M   'P 1'
#
loop_
_entity.id
_entity.type
_entity.pdbx_description
1 polymer ?
#
loop_
_entity_poly.entity_id
_entity_poly.type
_entity_poly.pdbx_seq_one_letter_code
_entity_poly.pdbx_strand_id
1 'polypeptide(L)'
;MDQILGGLFGGNDDDDEPTRRNRANEFVQRYQTGAPEDGIDGMEAMQNYRQVSDRLSPDEYEDASREAFGRMPSNQRQQFGQMLQQQMGGGGQGGPVEDPRELAGLTRQFRQQQPGGLASLFGGGGGGNARGGNDGGGLGDMLQNPIARAALGGVAAIAMQKMFNKR
;
A
#
# COMPACT_ATOMS: atom_id res chain seq x y z
N MET A 1 6.18 -34.62 8.60
CA MET A 1 5.68 -33.40 9.28
C MET A 1 6.32 -32.24 8.56
N ASP A 2 5.71 -31.94 7.42
CA ASP A 2 6.27 -31.20 6.30
C ASP A 2 5.48 -29.88 6.17
N GLN A 3 6.14 -28.82 5.68
CA GLN A 3 5.54 -27.59 5.11
C GLN A 3 5.27 -26.32 5.95
N ILE A 4 5.61 -26.22 7.24
CA ILE A 4 5.27 -24.98 8.01
C ILE A 4 6.36 -23.87 7.97
N LEU A 5 7.52 -24.09 7.32
CA LEU A 5 8.65 -23.13 7.38
C LEU A 5 9.09 -22.54 6.02
N GLY A 6 8.37 -22.81 4.93
CA GLY A 6 8.78 -22.40 3.57
C GLY A 6 8.11 -21.15 2.98
N GLY A 7 7.17 -20.50 3.69
CA GLY A 7 6.30 -19.48 3.10
C GLY A 7 6.43 -18.05 3.65
N LEU A 8 7.45 -17.77 4.47
CA LEU A 8 7.54 -16.51 5.23
C LEU A 8 8.45 -15.42 4.62
N PHE A 9 9.11 -15.67 3.48
CA PHE A 9 9.98 -14.67 2.87
C PHE A 9 9.72 -14.55 1.38
N GLY A 10 9.29 -13.34 1.00
CA GLY A 10 9.62 -12.61 -0.23
C GLY A 10 9.80 -13.40 -1.51
N GLY A 11 9.06 -13.01 -2.55
CA GLY A 11 9.40 -13.47 -3.89
C GLY A 11 10.88 -13.25 -4.19
N ASN A 12 11.55 -14.31 -4.62
CA ASN A 12 12.92 -14.20 -5.07
C ASN A 12 12.90 -13.46 -6.42
N ASP A 13 13.84 -12.55 -6.62
CA ASP A 13 14.08 -11.91 -7.93
C ASP A 13 14.39 -12.96 -9.04
N ASP A 14 14.66 -14.22 -8.65
CA ASP A 14 14.88 -15.39 -9.51
C ASP A 14 13.59 -16.10 -10.00
N ASP A 15 12.40 -15.62 -9.62
CA ASP A 15 11.15 -16.29 -10.04
C ASP A 15 10.83 -16.05 -11.53
N ASP A 16 10.58 -17.15 -12.27
CA ASP A 16 10.10 -17.12 -13.64
C ASP A 16 8.83 -16.25 -13.79
N GLU A 17 8.70 -15.56 -14.93
CA GLU A 17 7.54 -14.69 -15.25
C GLU A 17 6.16 -15.34 -14.97
N PRO A 18 5.89 -16.62 -15.35
CA PRO A 18 4.63 -17.29 -15.01
C PRO A 18 4.36 -17.36 -13.50
N THR A 19 5.38 -17.65 -12.69
CA THR A 19 5.26 -17.76 -11.22
C THR A 19 4.92 -16.41 -10.60
N ARG A 20 5.56 -15.33 -11.07
CA ARG A 20 5.24 -13.96 -10.63
C ARG A 20 3.80 -13.58 -10.98
N ARG A 21 3.34 -13.93 -12.18
CA ARG A 21 1.97 -13.62 -12.63
C ARG A 21 0.91 -14.39 -11.85
N ASN A 22 1.15 -15.66 -11.54
CA ASN A 22 0.24 -16.47 -10.71
C ASN A 22 0.08 -15.89 -9.31
N ARG A 23 1.18 -15.55 -8.62
CA ARG A 23 1.10 -14.92 -7.28
C ARG A 23 0.37 -13.59 -7.28
N ALA A 24 0.60 -12.76 -8.29
CA ALA A 24 -0.11 -11.51 -8.43
C ALA A 24 -1.63 -11.72 -8.67
N ASN A 25 -2.01 -12.74 -9.45
CA ASN A 25 -3.41 -13.13 -9.59
C ASN A 25 -4.01 -13.62 -8.26
N GLU A 26 -3.30 -14.45 -7.51
CA GLU A 26 -3.73 -14.93 -6.19
C GLU A 26 -3.91 -13.78 -5.20
N PHE A 27 -2.96 -12.84 -5.16
CA PHE A 27 -3.05 -11.63 -4.35
C PHE A 27 -4.31 -10.82 -4.67
N VAL A 28 -4.58 -10.58 -5.96
CA VAL A 28 -5.77 -9.87 -6.42
C VAL A 28 -7.05 -10.63 -6.06
N GLN A 29 -7.07 -11.96 -6.22
CA GLN A 29 -8.22 -12.79 -5.87
C GLN A 29 -8.52 -12.76 -4.36
N ARG A 30 -7.49 -12.84 -3.52
CA ARG A 30 -7.63 -12.71 -2.06
C ARG A 30 -8.21 -11.35 -1.68
N TYR A 31 -7.67 -10.27 -2.24
CA TYR A 31 -8.20 -8.92 -2.05
C TYR A 31 -9.67 -8.76 -2.49
N GLN A 32 -10.08 -9.45 -3.56
CA GLN A 32 -11.45 -9.37 -4.07
C GLN A 32 -12.45 -10.20 -3.26
N THR A 33 -12.01 -11.31 -2.69
CA THR A 33 -12.87 -12.28 -2.00
C THR A 33 -12.97 -12.02 -0.50
N GLY A 34 -11.94 -11.41 0.09
CA GLY A 34 -11.85 -11.06 1.52
C GLY A 34 -11.93 -9.56 1.80
N ALA A 35 -11.76 -9.20 3.08
CA ALA A 35 -11.56 -7.80 3.46
C ALA A 35 -10.20 -7.30 2.95
N PRO A 36 -10.04 -6.00 2.63
CA PRO A 36 -8.82 -5.45 2.04
C PRO A 36 -7.54 -5.62 2.90
N GLU A 37 -7.69 -5.91 4.19
CA GLU A 37 -6.62 -6.24 5.14
C GLU A 37 -6.49 -7.74 5.46
N ASP A 38 -7.46 -8.56 5.05
CA ASP A 38 -7.57 -9.98 5.39
C ASP A 38 -7.01 -10.84 4.25
N GLY A 39 -6.01 -11.68 4.56
CA GLY A 39 -5.25 -12.44 3.57
C GLY A 39 -4.19 -11.64 2.79
N ILE A 40 -3.86 -10.43 3.25
CA ILE A 40 -2.77 -9.60 2.72
C ILE A 40 -1.77 -9.27 3.83
N ASP A 41 -0.54 -9.75 3.68
CA ASP A 41 0.58 -9.40 4.55
C ASP A 41 1.09 -8.00 4.23
N GLY A 42 1.48 -7.24 5.25
CA GLY A 42 1.99 -5.87 5.06
C GLY A 42 3.27 -5.82 4.21
N MET A 43 4.17 -6.79 4.39
CA MET A 43 5.36 -6.91 3.53
C MET A 43 4.99 -7.23 2.08
N GLU A 44 4.03 -8.14 1.87
CA GLU A 44 3.55 -8.50 0.53
C GLU A 44 2.87 -7.30 -0.15
N ALA A 45 1.99 -6.59 0.56
CA ALA A 45 1.35 -5.37 0.09
C ALA A 45 2.36 -4.29 -0.31
N MET A 46 3.38 -4.05 0.52
CA MET A 46 4.42 -3.06 0.24
C MET A 46 5.25 -3.45 -0.99
N GLN A 47 5.67 -4.71 -1.10
CA GLN A 47 6.46 -5.19 -2.24
C GLN A 47 5.67 -5.07 -3.55
N ASN A 48 4.44 -5.59 -3.58
CA ASN A 48 3.57 -5.48 -4.74
C ASN A 48 3.27 -4.02 -5.09
N TYR A 49 3.00 -3.17 -4.09
CA TYR A 49 2.77 -1.74 -4.28
C TYR A 49 3.96 -1.06 -4.98
N ARG A 50 5.19 -1.30 -4.52
CA ARG A 50 6.39 -0.68 -5.15
C ARG A 50 6.54 -1.17 -6.59
N GLN A 51 6.36 -2.47 -6.80
CA GLN A 51 6.50 -3.10 -8.12
C GLN A 51 5.52 -2.54 -9.17
N VAL A 52 4.28 -2.26 -8.76
CA VAL A 52 3.29 -1.67 -9.66
C VAL A 52 3.40 -0.16 -9.74
N SER A 53 3.66 0.53 -8.63
CA SER A 53 3.67 1.99 -8.58
C SER A 53 4.71 2.58 -9.51
N ASP A 54 5.87 1.93 -9.67
CA ASP A 54 6.91 2.37 -10.61
C ASP A 54 6.50 2.23 -12.09
N ARG A 55 5.50 1.39 -12.38
CA ARG A 55 5.01 1.12 -13.75
C ARG A 55 3.75 1.92 -14.10
N LEU A 56 3.01 2.40 -13.11
CA LEU A 56 1.76 3.12 -13.32
C LEU A 56 1.99 4.60 -13.63
N SER A 57 1.27 5.08 -14.64
CA SER A 57 1.12 6.51 -14.90
C SER A 57 0.43 7.22 -13.71
N PRO A 58 0.60 8.53 -13.53
CA PRO A 58 -0.06 9.27 -12.45
C PRO A 58 -1.58 9.11 -12.43
N ASP A 59 -2.22 9.11 -13.60
CA ASP A 59 -3.68 8.95 -13.72
C ASP A 59 -4.14 7.53 -13.39
N GLU A 60 -3.39 6.50 -13.82
CA GLU A 60 -3.68 5.09 -13.49
C GLU A 60 -3.51 4.82 -11.99
N TYR A 61 -2.50 5.45 -11.39
CA TYR A 61 -2.24 5.37 -9.97
C TYR A 61 -3.36 6.03 -9.16
N GLU A 62 -3.81 7.22 -9.56
CA GLU A 62 -4.94 7.92 -8.92
C GLU A 62 -6.23 7.10 -9.03
N ASP A 63 -6.52 6.57 -10.22
CA ASP A 63 -7.70 5.74 -10.47
C ASP A 63 -7.69 4.46 -9.63
N ALA A 64 -6.56 3.74 -9.60
CA ALA A 64 -6.39 2.57 -8.75
C ALA A 64 -6.51 2.91 -7.26
N SER A 65 -5.93 4.04 -6.82
CA SER A 65 -6.04 4.49 -5.43
C SER A 65 -7.47 4.80 -5.05
N ARG A 66 -8.21 5.50 -5.91
CA ARG A 66 -9.62 5.83 -5.68
C ARG A 66 -10.48 4.59 -5.49
N GLU A 67 -10.30 3.57 -6.33
CA GLU A 67 -11.04 2.32 -6.22
C GLU A 67 -10.65 1.53 -4.95
N ALA A 68 -9.35 1.46 -4.64
CA ALA A 68 -8.87 0.83 -3.42
C ALA A 68 -9.45 1.50 -2.17
N PHE A 69 -9.44 2.83 -2.13
CA PHE A 69 -9.98 3.61 -1.02
C PHE A 69 -11.50 3.50 -0.96
N GLY A 70 -12.18 3.36 -2.09
CA GLY A 70 -13.62 3.10 -2.16
C GLY A 70 -14.03 1.82 -1.43
N ARG A 71 -13.14 0.81 -1.38
CA ARG A 71 -13.35 -0.45 -0.66
C ARG A 71 -13.01 -0.37 0.83
N MET A 72 -12.23 0.62 1.27
CA MET A 72 -11.95 0.83 2.69
C MET A 72 -13.19 1.38 3.41
N PRO A 73 -13.45 0.95 4.66
CA PRO A 73 -14.50 1.52 5.49
C PRO A 73 -14.18 2.99 5.85
N SER A 74 -15.21 3.81 6.07
CA SER A 74 -15.06 5.26 6.27
C SER A 74 -14.11 5.62 7.40
N ASN A 75 -14.08 4.84 8.49
CA ASN A 75 -13.16 5.05 9.62
C ASN A 75 -11.69 4.82 9.22
N GLN A 76 -11.39 3.85 8.36
CA GLN A 76 -10.03 3.65 7.85
C GLN A 76 -9.63 4.77 6.90
N ARG A 77 -10.56 5.23 6.04
CA ARG A 77 -10.35 6.39 5.15
C ARG A 77 -10.05 7.67 5.92
N GLN A 78 -10.84 7.98 6.95
CA GLN A 78 -10.62 9.15 7.81
C GLN A 78 -9.24 9.12 8.47
N GLN A 79 -8.86 7.98 9.06
CA GLN A 79 -7.55 7.83 9.70
C GLN A 79 -6.40 7.94 8.67
N PHE A 80 -6.58 7.36 7.49
CA PHE A 80 -5.62 7.47 6.40
C PHE A 80 -5.44 8.92 5.92
N GLY A 81 -6.54 9.65 5.72
CA GLY A 81 -6.51 11.07 5.37
C GLY A 81 -5.80 11.91 6.42
N GLN A 82 -6.05 11.66 7.70
CA GLN A 82 -5.36 12.33 8.81
C GLN A 82 -3.84 12.07 8.78
N MET A 83 -3.41 10.83 8.53
CA MET A 83 -1.98 10.49 8.43
C MET A 83 -1.33 11.20 7.24
N LEU A 84 -2.00 11.22 6.09
CA LEU A 84 -1.49 11.84 4.87
C LEU A 84 -1.36 13.36 5.00
N GLN A 85 -2.35 14.02 5.61
CA GLN A 85 -2.30 15.46 5.91
C GLN A 85 -1.15 15.81 6.85
N GLN A 86 -0.96 15.02 7.91
CA GLN A 86 0.16 15.19 8.85
C GLN A 86 1.52 15.10 8.14
N GLN A 87 1.68 14.11 7.25
CA GLN A 87 2.93 13.92 6.51
C GLN A 87 3.20 15.04 5.50
N MET A 88 2.16 15.59 4.88
CA MET A 88 2.24 16.71 3.93
C MET A 88 2.51 18.07 4.61
N GLY A 89 2.67 18.11 5.94
CA GLY A 89 2.80 19.36 6.71
C GLY A 89 1.51 20.18 6.77
N GLY A 90 0.39 19.61 6.31
CA GLY A 90 -0.95 20.20 6.35
C GLY A 90 -1.55 20.06 7.75
N GLY A 91 -1.01 20.80 8.71
CA GLY A 91 -1.57 20.89 10.06
C GLY A 91 -2.98 21.49 10.03
N GLY A 92 -4.00 20.62 10.04
CA GLY A 92 -5.37 20.90 10.46
C GLY A 92 -6.18 21.96 9.70
N GLN A 93 -5.69 22.50 8.58
CA GLN A 93 -6.40 23.53 7.81
C GLN A 93 -7.41 22.96 6.79
N GLY A 94 -7.29 21.68 6.45
CA GLY A 94 -8.33 20.94 5.71
C GLY A 94 -9.17 20.12 6.69
N GLY A 95 -10.49 20.05 6.46
CA GLY A 95 -11.37 19.17 7.22
C GLY A 95 -10.97 17.69 7.13
N PRO A 96 -11.67 16.79 7.84
CA PRO A 96 -11.41 15.36 7.77
C PRO A 96 -11.56 14.87 6.31
N VAL A 97 -10.48 14.37 5.72
CA VAL A 97 -10.51 13.81 4.37
C VAL A 97 -10.85 12.35 4.47
N GLU A 98 -12.05 12.00 4.03
CA GLU A 98 -12.55 10.63 4.02
C GLU A 98 -13.11 10.18 2.68
N ASP A 99 -13.29 11.11 1.74
CA ASP A 99 -13.76 10.77 0.41
C ASP A 99 -12.67 10.02 -0.37
N PRO A 100 -12.97 8.87 -0.99
CA PRO A 100 -12.00 8.10 -1.76
C PRO A 100 -11.33 8.89 -2.88
N ARG A 101 -12.03 9.83 -3.51
CA ARG A 101 -11.51 10.64 -4.63
C ARG A 101 -10.55 11.70 -4.09
N GLU A 102 -10.90 12.34 -2.98
CA GLU A 102 -10.02 13.30 -2.32
C GLU A 102 -8.74 12.62 -1.81
N LEU A 103 -8.86 11.45 -1.17
CA LEU A 103 -7.72 10.66 -0.71
C LEU A 103 -6.80 10.26 -1.88
N ALA A 104 -7.36 9.86 -3.02
CA ALA A 104 -6.59 9.51 -4.21
C ALA A 104 -5.83 10.73 -4.77
N GLY A 105 -6.49 11.89 -4.85
CA GLY A 105 -5.86 13.14 -5.28
C GLY A 105 -4.72 13.57 -4.36
N LEU A 106 -4.94 13.53 -3.04
CA LEU A 106 -3.88 13.82 -2.06
C LEU A 106 -2.72 12.82 -2.16
N THR A 107 -3.02 11.54 -2.33
CA THR A 107 -2.02 10.48 -2.42
C THR A 107 -1.16 10.66 -3.68
N ARG A 108 -1.77 11.05 -4.80
CA ARG A 108 -1.05 11.43 -6.03
C ARG A 108 -0.14 12.63 -5.77
N GLN A 109 -0.66 13.68 -5.13
CA GLN A 109 0.13 14.88 -4.80
C GLN A 109 1.30 14.55 -3.86
N PHE A 110 1.08 13.64 -2.91
CA PHE A 110 2.10 13.14 -2.00
C PHE A 110 3.18 12.36 -2.75
N ARG A 111 2.81 11.45 -3.65
CA ARG A 111 3.75 10.70 -4.51
C ARG A 111 4.61 11.61 -5.39
N GLN A 112 4.07 12.75 -5.84
CA GLN A 112 4.85 13.73 -6.60
C GLN A 112 5.93 14.43 -5.75
N GLN A 113 5.67 14.61 -4.45
CA GLN A 113 6.60 15.25 -3.52
C GLN A 113 7.58 14.26 -2.89
N GLN A 114 7.13 13.03 -2.63
CA GLN A 114 7.90 11.98 -1.98
C GLN A 114 8.17 10.84 -2.96
N PRO A 115 9.42 10.69 -3.45
CA PRO A 115 9.79 9.52 -4.24
C PRO A 115 9.57 8.26 -3.38
N GLY A 116 8.74 7.34 -3.88
CA GLY A 116 8.27 6.14 -3.16
C GLY A 116 6.82 6.21 -2.64
N GLY A 117 6.16 7.38 -2.70
CA GLY A 117 4.72 7.51 -2.45
C GLY A 117 4.27 6.92 -1.11
N LEU A 118 3.16 6.18 -1.10
CA LEU A 118 2.61 5.58 0.13
C LEU A 118 3.56 4.59 0.80
N ALA A 119 4.43 3.92 0.04
CA ALA A 119 5.44 3.05 0.66
C ALA A 119 6.42 3.87 1.50
N SER A 120 6.69 5.13 1.15
CA SER A 120 7.48 6.03 1.98
C SER A 120 6.70 6.48 3.23
N LEU A 121 5.37 6.65 3.14
CA LEU A 121 4.53 6.96 4.31
C LEU A 121 4.57 5.84 5.37
N PHE A 122 4.57 4.58 4.95
CA PHE A 122 4.46 3.42 5.85
C PHE A 122 5.76 2.62 6.05
N GLY A 123 6.76 2.81 5.19
CA GLY A 123 8.04 2.11 5.20
C GLY A 123 9.25 3.04 5.27
N GLY A 124 9.04 4.35 5.17
CA GLY A 124 10.07 5.36 5.28
C GLY A 124 9.78 6.24 6.47
N GLY A 125 10.17 5.79 7.66
CA GLY A 125 10.47 6.72 8.74
C GLY A 125 11.47 7.75 8.19
N GLY A 126 10.95 8.92 7.82
CA GLY A 126 11.73 10.00 7.24
C GLY A 126 12.91 10.33 8.14
N GLY A 127 14.06 10.59 7.51
CA GLY A 127 15.24 11.11 8.17
C GLY A 127 14.87 12.29 9.06
N GLY A 128 14.94 12.05 10.37
CA GLY A 128 14.55 13.01 11.38
C GLY A 128 14.77 12.48 12.80
N ASN A 129 15.87 11.74 13.02
CA ASN A 129 16.65 11.66 14.26
C ASN A 129 17.50 10.38 14.24
N ALA A 130 18.70 10.51 13.69
CA ALA A 130 19.86 9.75 14.16
C ALA A 130 20.20 10.18 15.60
N ARG A 131 19.28 9.95 16.55
CA ARG A 131 19.50 10.21 17.96
C ARG A 131 18.72 9.20 18.80
N GLY A 132 19.35 8.03 18.94
CA GLY A 132 19.22 7.16 20.10
C GLY A 132 17.87 6.49 20.30
N GLY A 133 17.80 5.20 20.01
CA GLY A 133 16.67 4.39 20.41
C GLY A 133 16.80 2.97 19.89
N ASN A 134 17.27 2.10 20.77
CA ASN A 134 17.40 0.67 20.54
C ASN A 134 16.01 0.02 20.68
N ASP A 135 15.07 0.37 19.80
CA ASP A 135 13.69 -0.12 19.81
C ASP A 135 13.31 -0.60 18.40
N GLY A 136 13.34 -1.93 18.21
CA GLY A 136 13.04 -2.62 16.96
C GLY A 136 11.56 -2.58 16.54
N GLY A 137 10.98 -1.39 16.38
CA GLY A 137 9.55 -1.18 16.06
C GLY A 137 9.25 -0.43 14.76
N GLY A 138 10.26 -0.05 13.95
CA GLY A 138 10.10 1.00 12.92
C GLY A 138 9.48 0.61 11.58
N LEU A 139 9.16 -0.66 11.32
CA LEU A 139 8.60 -1.09 10.03
C LEU A 139 7.62 -2.25 10.19
N GLY A 140 7.96 -3.23 11.04
CA GLY A 140 7.10 -4.38 11.33
C GLY A 140 5.77 -4.01 12.00
N ASP A 141 5.75 -2.98 12.83
CA ASP A 141 4.55 -2.51 13.54
C ASP A 141 3.60 -1.75 12.58
N MET A 142 4.16 -0.90 11.71
CA MET A 142 3.38 -0.21 10.68
C MET A 142 2.86 -1.15 9.59
N LEU A 143 3.60 -2.21 9.24
CA LEU A 143 3.12 -3.24 8.32
C LEU A 143 2.04 -4.14 8.94
N GLN A 144 1.96 -4.20 10.27
CA GLN A 144 0.84 -4.82 10.98
C GLN A 144 -0.39 -3.90 11.01
N ASN A 145 -0.24 -2.60 10.72
CA ASN A 145 -1.35 -1.66 10.70
C ASN A 145 -2.35 -2.03 9.58
N PRO A 146 -3.63 -2.29 9.92
CA PRO A 146 -4.64 -2.67 8.92
C PRO A 146 -4.86 -1.58 7.87
N ILE A 147 -4.70 -0.30 8.22
CA ILE A 147 -4.85 0.82 7.27
C ILE A 147 -3.73 0.81 6.25
N ALA A 148 -2.48 0.58 6.69
CA ALA A 148 -1.34 0.50 5.78
C ALA A 148 -1.50 -0.67 4.80
N ARG A 149 -1.94 -1.83 5.31
CA ARG A 149 -2.23 -3.03 4.51
C ARG A 149 -3.37 -2.80 3.51
N ALA A 150 -4.48 -2.24 3.96
CA ALA A 150 -5.63 -1.96 3.10
C ALA A 150 -5.30 -0.91 2.02
N ALA A 151 -4.56 0.15 2.37
CA ALA A 151 -4.17 1.20 1.43
C ALA A 151 -3.13 0.70 0.42
N LEU A 152 -2.00 0.15 0.88
CA LEU A 152 -0.93 -0.33 -0.01
C LEU A 152 -1.40 -1.54 -0.81
N GLY A 153 -2.00 -2.52 -0.13
CA GLY A 153 -2.47 -3.75 -0.73
C GLY A 153 -3.64 -3.52 -1.68
N GLY A 154 -4.55 -2.62 -1.35
CA GLY A 154 -5.65 -2.25 -2.24
C GLY A 154 -5.19 -1.54 -3.49
N VAL A 155 -4.32 -0.53 -3.37
CA VAL A 155 -3.75 0.16 -4.55
C VAL A 155 -3.01 -0.84 -5.43
N ALA A 156 -2.22 -1.74 -4.81
CA ALA A 156 -1.48 -2.76 -5.52
C ALA A 156 -2.40 -3.76 -6.25
N ALA A 157 -3.44 -4.26 -5.57
CA ALA A 157 -4.38 -5.22 -6.12
C ALA A 157 -5.15 -4.64 -7.31
N ILE A 158 -5.70 -3.44 -7.16
CA ILE A 158 -6.44 -2.78 -8.23
C ILE A 158 -5.53 -2.48 -9.43
N ALA A 159 -4.30 -2.01 -9.19
CA ALA A 159 -3.34 -1.77 -10.24
C ALA A 159 -2.98 -3.06 -11.02
N MET A 160 -2.70 -4.16 -10.30
CA MET A 160 -2.43 -5.46 -10.91
C MET A 160 -3.62 -5.96 -11.72
N GLN A 161 -4.83 -5.87 -11.16
CA GLN A 161 -6.06 -6.21 -11.86
C GLN A 161 -6.20 -5.44 -13.17
N LYS A 162 -5.98 -4.12 -13.15
CA LYS A 162 -6.04 -3.27 -14.36
C LYS A 162 -4.99 -3.66 -15.40
N MET A 163 -3.78 -3.98 -14.97
CA MET A 163 -2.71 -4.45 -15.88
C MET A 163 -3.05 -5.80 -16.51
N PHE A 164 -3.71 -6.71 -15.78
CA PHE A 164 -4.15 -7.99 -16.31
C PHE A 164 -5.33 -7.85 -17.28
N ASN A 165 -6.26 -6.94 -16.99
CA ASN A 165 -7.45 -6.72 -17.81
C ASN A 165 -7.20 -5.85 -19.06
N LYS A 166 -6.02 -5.23 -19.17
CA LYS A 166 -5.56 -4.44 -20.34
C LYS A 166 -4.95 -5.28 -21.47
N ARG A 167 -4.90 -6.61 -21.33
CA ARG A 167 -4.42 -7.55 -22.36
C ARG A 167 -5.59 -8.23 -23.05
#